data_AF-A0A350YNN6-F1
#
_entry.id   AF-A0A350YNN6-F1
#
_cell.length_a   1.000
_cell.length_b   1.000
_cell.length_c   1.000
_cell.angle_alpha   90.00
_cell.angle_beta   90.00
_cell.angle_gamma   90.00
#
_symmetry.space_group_name_H-M   'P 1'
#
loop_
_entity.id
_entity.type
_entity.pdbx_description
1 polymer ?
#
loop_
_entity_poly.entity_id
_entity_poly.type
_entity_poly.pdbx_seq_one_letter_code
_entity_poly.pdbx_strand_id
1 'polypeptide(L)'
;MSKARLLLKYIEPYKWSAIRNIIYNILSAFFALISYTLVIPFLQILFDRVGTAPDPGEFQMNLDYLGKAARYYLYDFIDAYGEFRALMLVCVIVVGASLLKNGFIFLANNSMAFIRASVVRDLRKLLYDKVLRLQLSFFSDARKG
;
A
#
# COMPACT_ATOMS: atom_id res chain seq x y z
N MET A 1 -27.44 -4.77 -19.93
CA MET A 1 -26.17 -5.33 -19.41
C MET A 1 -25.39 -4.22 -18.71
N SER A 2 -25.00 -4.42 -17.45
CA SER A 2 -24.37 -3.38 -16.62
C SER A 2 -23.07 -2.84 -17.25
N LYS A 3 -22.98 -1.51 -17.41
CA LYS A 3 -21.84 -0.77 -17.98
C LYS A 3 -20.49 -1.17 -17.34
N ALA A 4 -20.51 -1.61 -16.08
CA ALA A 4 -19.35 -2.08 -15.34
C ALA A 4 -18.71 -3.34 -15.96
N ARG A 5 -19.49 -4.28 -16.50
CA ARG A 5 -18.95 -5.50 -17.14
C ARG A 5 -18.24 -5.21 -18.45
N LEU A 6 -18.67 -4.18 -19.18
CA LEU A 6 -18.02 -3.74 -20.41
C LEU A 6 -16.65 -3.14 -20.10
N LEU A 7 -16.56 -2.27 -19.09
CA LEU A 7 -15.28 -1.70 -18.63
C LEU A 7 -14.31 -2.79 -18.12
N LEU A 8 -14.83 -3.78 -17.39
CA LEU A 8 -14.03 -4.92 -16.90
C LEU A 8 -13.43 -5.78 -18.02
N LYS A 9 -14.13 -5.94 -19.15
CA LYS A 9 -13.63 -6.69 -20.32
C LYS A 9 -12.48 -5.97 -21.06
N TYR A 10 -12.42 -4.64 -20.97
CA TYR A 10 -11.32 -3.83 -21.52
C TYR A 10 -10.10 -3.76 -20.58
N ILE A 11 -10.30 -3.93 -19.28
CA ILE A 11 -9.24 -3.97 -18.26
C ILE A 11 -8.65 -5.39 -18.12
N GLU A 12 -9.33 -6.40 -18.69
CA GLU A 12 -9.03 -7.81 -18.58
C GLU A 12 -7.56 -8.24 -18.87
N PRO A 13 -6.86 -7.69 -19.88
CA PRO A 13 -5.45 -8.03 -20.13
C PRO A 13 -4.47 -7.42 -19.09
N TYR A 14 -4.88 -6.43 -18.31
CA TYR A 14 -4.02 -5.74 -17.33
C TYR A 14 -4.25 -6.19 -15.88
N LYS A 15 -4.97 -7.30 -15.67
CA LYS A 15 -5.24 -7.89 -14.33
C LYS A 15 -3.97 -8.05 -13.49
N TRP A 16 -2.85 -8.45 -14.10
CA TRP A 16 -1.57 -8.65 -13.37
C TRP A 16 -0.99 -7.33 -12.82
N SER A 17 -1.01 -6.25 -13.59
CA SER A 17 -0.55 -4.94 -13.10
C SER A 17 -1.50 -4.35 -12.05
N ALA A 18 -2.81 -4.60 -12.18
CA ALA A 18 -3.80 -4.18 -11.18
C ALA A 18 -3.60 -4.93 -9.85
N ILE A 19 -3.36 -6.25 -9.90
CA ILE A 19 -3.03 -7.06 -8.71
C ILE A 19 -1.75 -6.55 -8.05
N ARG A 20 -0.69 -6.24 -8.82
CA ARG A 20 0.56 -5.67 -8.26
C ARG A 20 0.31 -4.32 -7.57
N ASN A 21 -0.51 -3.45 -8.14
CA ASN A 21 -0.89 -2.18 -7.50
C ASN A 21 -1.60 -2.41 -6.15
N ILE A 22 -2.56 -3.34 -6.12
CA ILE A 22 -3.29 -3.69 -4.90
C ILE A 22 -2.34 -4.24 -3.84
N ILE A 23 -1.44 -5.15 -4.22
CA ILE A 23 -0.43 -5.71 -3.32
C ILE A 23 0.48 -4.61 -2.74
N TYR A 24 0.98 -3.70 -3.58
CA TYR A 24 1.82 -2.59 -3.10
C TYR A 24 1.07 -1.62 -2.18
N ASN A 25 -0.22 -1.37 -2.44
CA ASN A 25 -1.05 -0.57 -1.55
C ASN A 25 -1.29 -1.25 -0.19
N ILE A 26 -1.58 -2.55 -0.19
CA ILE A 26 -1.75 -3.33 1.05
C ILE A 26 -0.44 -3.34 1.85
N LEU A 27 0.69 -3.55 1.18
CA LEU A 27 2.00 -3.56 1.81
C LEU A 27 2.35 -2.19 2.39
N SER A 28 2.08 -1.11 1.65
CA SER A 28 2.21 0.27 2.15
C SER A 28 1.35 0.51 3.40
N ALA A 29 0.08 0.07 3.39
CA ALA A 29 -0.80 0.20 4.54
C ALA A 29 -0.29 -0.59 5.76
N PHE A 30 0.30 -1.77 5.53
CA PHE A 30 0.93 -2.57 6.57
C PHE A 30 2.14 -1.86 7.20
N PHE A 31 3.05 -1.30 6.39
CA PHE A 31 4.18 -0.51 6.91
C PHE A 31 3.72 0.78 7.60
N ALA A 32 2.64 1.40 7.12
CA ALA A 32 2.03 2.54 7.78
C ALA A 32 1.51 2.18 9.18
N LEU A 33 0.82 1.04 9.28
CA LEU A 33 0.31 0.53 10.55
C LEU A 33 1.45 0.27 11.54
N ILE A 34 2.51 -0.43 11.10
CA ILE A 34 3.71 -0.66 11.92
C ILE A 34 4.30 0.65 12.40
N SER A 35 4.50 1.62 11.49
CA SER A 35 5.04 2.92 11.83
C SER A 35 4.20 3.62 12.89
N TYR A 36 2.86 3.58 12.80
CA TYR A 36 1.98 4.20 13.79
C TYR A 36 1.96 3.45 15.13
N THR A 37 1.95 2.12 15.11
CA THR A 37 1.98 1.32 16.34
C THR A 37 3.28 1.53 17.10
N LEU A 38 4.41 1.71 16.40
CA LEU A 38 5.73 2.00 17.00
C LEU A 38 5.86 3.43 17.56
N VAL A 39 4.99 4.37 17.20
CA VAL A 39 4.97 5.71 17.83
C VAL A 39 4.60 5.61 19.31
N ILE A 40 3.72 4.67 19.68
CA ILE A 40 3.28 4.49 21.08
C ILE A 40 4.47 4.13 21.99
N PRO A 41 5.23 3.04 21.77
CA PRO A 41 6.38 2.72 22.60
C PRO A 41 7.47 3.79 22.49
N PHE A 42 7.66 4.44 21.33
CA PHE A 42 8.58 5.57 21.20
C PHE A 42 8.26 6.69 22.19
N LEU A 43 7.00 7.12 22.29
CA LEU A 43 6.58 8.14 23.24
C LEU A 43 6.71 7.67 24.69
N GLN A 44 6.45 6.39 24.97
CA GLN A 44 6.62 5.82 26.31
C GLN A 44 8.07 5.86 26.77
N ILE A 45 9.01 5.54 25.88
CA ILE A 45 10.46 5.63 26.15
C ILE A 45 10.89 7.08 26.32
N LEU A 46 10.39 8.00 25.46
CA LEU A 46 10.76 9.41 25.52
C LEU A 46 10.34 10.09 26.83
N PHE A 47 9.19 9.72 27.38
CA PHE A 47 8.64 10.26 28.62
C PHE A 47 8.97 9.43 29.86
N ASP A 48 9.91 8.49 29.75
CA ASP A 48 10.40 7.70 30.88
C ASP A 48 9.26 6.92 31.61
N ARG A 49 8.23 6.53 30.86
CA ARG A 49 7.11 5.72 31.36
C ARG A 49 7.37 4.24 31.15
N VAL A 50 8.62 3.83 31.36
CA VAL A 50 9.10 2.48 31.08
C VAL A 50 8.77 1.59 32.29
N GLY A 51 7.50 1.21 32.44
CA GLY A 51 7.12 0.17 33.41
C GLY A 51 7.60 -1.20 32.90
N THR A 52 8.23 -2.01 33.76
CA THR A 52 8.57 -3.41 33.44
C THR A 52 7.36 -4.14 32.88
N ALA A 53 7.40 -4.49 31.59
CA ALA A 53 6.32 -5.25 30.98
C ALA A 53 6.34 -6.70 31.52
N PRO A 54 5.22 -7.21 32.05
CA PRO A 54 5.13 -8.61 32.45
C PRO A 54 5.31 -9.51 31.22
N ASP A 55 5.87 -10.70 31.46
CA ASP A 55 6.05 -11.76 30.46
C ASP A 55 4.74 -11.96 29.66
N PRO A 56 4.78 -11.99 28.31
CA PRO A 56 3.59 -12.15 27.49
C PRO A 56 2.83 -13.47 27.72
N GLY A 57 3.38 -14.43 28.47
CA GLY A 57 2.74 -15.69 28.81
C GLY A 57 2.73 -16.68 27.63
N GLU A 58 1.89 -17.72 27.71
CA GLU A 58 1.82 -18.75 26.67
C GLU A 58 1.51 -18.17 25.28
N PHE A 59 2.17 -18.72 24.26
CA PHE A 59 1.99 -18.30 22.86
C PHE A 59 0.54 -18.45 22.42
N GLN A 60 -0.13 -17.31 22.22
CA GLN A 60 -1.45 -17.24 21.61
C GLN A 60 -1.36 -16.57 20.24
N MET A 61 -1.93 -17.19 19.22
CA MET A 61 -1.98 -16.63 17.86
C MET A 61 -3.05 -15.53 17.76
N ASN A 62 -2.90 -14.47 18.56
CA ASN A 62 -3.83 -13.36 18.64
C ASN A 62 -3.09 -12.03 18.45
N LEU A 63 -3.75 -11.04 17.84
CA LEU A 63 -3.14 -9.73 17.56
C LEU A 63 -2.67 -9.01 18.84
N ASP A 64 -3.38 -9.24 19.94
CA ASP A 64 -3.02 -8.69 21.26
C ASP A 64 -1.72 -9.31 21.82
N TYR A 65 -1.50 -10.60 21.57
CA TYR A 65 -0.27 -11.28 21.98
C TYR A 65 0.94 -10.75 21.21
N LEU A 66 0.80 -10.52 19.90
CA LEU A 66 1.87 -9.94 19.08
C LEU A 66 2.28 -8.55 19.61
N GLY A 67 1.29 -7.72 20.00
CA GLY A 67 1.55 -6.41 20.60
C GLY A 67 2.25 -6.50 21.96
N LYS A 68 1.86 -7.46 22.81
CA LYS A 68 2.50 -7.71 24.12
C LYS A 68 3.92 -8.24 23.98
N ALA A 69 4.15 -9.20 23.08
CA ALA A 69 5.47 -9.74 22.80
C ALA A 69 6.41 -8.66 22.24
N ALA A 70 5.94 -7.86 21.27
CA ALA A 70 6.74 -6.77 20.72
C ALA A 70 7.12 -5.72 21.78
N ARG A 71 6.20 -5.42 22.71
CA ARG A 71 6.52 -4.56 23.86
C ARG A 71 7.57 -5.22 24.75
N TYR A 72 7.38 -6.47 25.15
CA TYR A 72 8.33 -7.20 26.00
C TYR A 72 9.75 -7.19 25.42
N TYR A 73 9.92 -7.51 24.13
CA TYR A 73 11.22 -7.42 23.46
C TYR A 73 11.82 -6.01 23.45
N LEU A 74 10.99 -4.97 23.31
CA LEU A 74 11.46 -3.59 23.41
C LEU A 74 11.92 -3.25 24.84
N TYR A 75 11.20 -3.71 25.86
CA TYR A 75 11.57 -3.50 27.27
C TYR A 75 12.86 -4.24 27.65
N ASP A 76 13.01 -5.50 27.25
CA ASP A 76 14.24 -6.28 27.45
C ASP A 76 15.45 -5.60 26.78
N PHE A 77 15.24 -5.03 25.59
CA PHE A 77 16.27 -4.28 24.89
C PHE A 77 16.64 -2.96 25.60
N ILE A 78 15.67 -2.29 26.25
CA ILE A 78 15.91 -1.09 27.07
C ILE A 78 16.73 -1.43 28.31
N ASP A 79 16.39 -2.52 29.01
CA ASP A 79 17.09 -2.96 30.21
C ASP A 79 18.56 -3.33 29.90
N ALA A 80 18.78 -4.01 28.77
CA ALA A 80 20.12 -4.44 28.34
C ALA A 80 21.02 -3.31 27.77
N TYR A 81 20.46 -2.35 27.01
CA TYR A 81 21.24 -1.37 26.25
C TYR A 81 20.99 0.09 26.63
N GLY A 82 20.06 0.35 27.55
CA GLY A 82 19.63 1.67 27.98
C GLY A 82 18.61 2.33 27.05
N GLU A 83 17.81 3.23 27.61
CA GLU A 83 16.70 3.92 26.94
C GLU A 83 17.14 4.70 25.70
N PHE A 84 18.27 5.39 25.77
CA PHE A 84 18.76 6.22 24.67
C PHE A 84 19.05 5.40 23.40
N ARG A 85 19.68 4.23 23.55
CA ARG A 85 20.00 3.35 22.41
C ARG A 85 18.74 2.68 21.86
N ALA A 86 17.81 2.29 22.73
CA ALA A 86 16.53 1.74 22.32
C ALA A 86 15.71 2.77 21.52
N LEU A 87 15.65 4.03 21.97
CA LEU A 87 14.94 5.10 21.29
C LEU A 87 15.54 5.40 19.91
N MET A 88 16.87 5.40 19.79
CA MET A 88 17.56 5.55 18.51
C MET A 88 17.21 4.41 17.53
N LEU A 89 17.20 3.16 18.00
CA LEU A 89 16.85 2.00 17.19
C LEU A 89 15.40 2.08 16.67
N VAL A 90 14.45 2.41 17.54
CA VAL A 90 13.04 2.59 17.15
C VAL A 90 12.91 3.71 16.11
N CYS A 91 13.63 4.83 16.29
CA CYS A 91 13.59 5.95 15.35
C CYS A 91 14.10 5.53 13.96
N VAL A 92 15.22 4.80 13.89
CA VAL A 92 15.77 4.28 12.62
C VAL A 92 14.79 3.32 11.94
N ILE A 93 14.15 2.43 12.70
CA ILE A 93 13.13 1.50 12.17
C ILE A 93 11.92 2.28 11.61
N VAL A 94 11.43 3.28 12.33
CA VAL A 94 10.28 4.10 11.90
C VAL A 94 10.60 4.89 10.63
N VAL A 95 11.80 5.49 10.54
CA VAL A 95 12.25 6.19 9.33
C VAL A 95 12.39 5.22 8.17
N GLY A 96 13.01 4.05 8.38
CA GLY A 96 13.14 3.00 7.37
C GLY A 96 11.77 2.50 6.87
N ALA A 97 10.85 2.21 7.78
CA ALA A 97 9.47 1.81 7.46
C ALA A 97 8.71 2.92 6.71
N SER A 98 8.91 4.18 7.08
CA SER A 98 8.30 5.32 6.37
C SER A 98 8.85 5.48 4.95
N LEU A 99 10.15 5.29 4.74
CA LEU A 99 10.74 5.32 3.41
C LEU A 99 10.21 4.16 2.54
N LEU A 100 10.16 2.95 3.10
CA LEU A 100 9.58 1.77 2.45
C LEU A 100 8.12 1.99 2.07
N LYS A 101 7.30 2.50 3.00
CA LYS A 101 5.90 2.89 2.74
C LYS A 101 5.78 3.81 1.53
N ASN A 102 6.55 4.90 1.51
CA ASN A 102 6.54 5.84 0.40
C ASN A 102 7.02 5.20 -0.91
N GLY A 103 8.02 4.32 -0.85
CA GLY A 103 8.47 3.52 -1.99
C GLY A 103 7.35 2.67 -2.57
N PHE A 104 6.61 1.92 -1.74
CA PHE A 104 5.49 1.09 -2.21
C PHE A 104 4.36 1.92 -2.79
N ILE A 105 4.05 3.10 -2.22
CA ILE A 105 3.06 4.04 -2.79
C ILE A 105 3.51 4.50 -4.18
N PHE A 106 4.78 4.83 -4.35
CA PHE A 106 5.33 5.22 -5.64
C PHE A 106 5.24 4.08 -6.67
N LEU A 107 5.60 2.86 -6.30
CA LEU A 107 5.48 1.67 -7.18
C LEU A 107 4.01 1.38 -7.54
N ALA A 108 3.09 1.54 -6.59
CA ALA A 108 1.66 1.43 -6.85
C ALA A 108 1.22 2.48 -7.88
N ASN A 109 1.58 3.75 -7.68
CA ASN A 109 1.17 4.80 -8.61
C ASN A 109 1.79 4.62 -10.02
N ASN A 110 3.04 4.19 -10.11
CA ASN A 110 3.69 3.88 -11.38
C ASN A 110 2.97 2.78 -12.16
N SER A 111 2.61 1.69 -11.48
CA SER A 111 1.85 0.59 -12.09
C SER A 111 0.45 1.04 -12.52
N MET A 112 -0.21 1.94 -11.78
CA MET A 112 -1.48 2.54 -12.18
C MET A 112 -1.36 3.44 -13.42
N ALA A 113 -0.29 4.24 -13.51
CA ALA A 113 -0.02 5.10 -14.66
C ALA A 113 0.19 4.28 -15.94
N PHE A 114 0.94 3.19 -15.86
CA PHE A 114 1.15 2.27 -16.97
C PHE A 114 -0.17 1.65 -17.48
N ILE A 115 -1.06 1.22 -16.57
CA ILE A 115 -2.38 0.69 -16.94
C ILE A 115 -3.20 1.75 -17.68
N ARG A 116 -3.27 2.98 -17.14
CA ARG A 116 -4.04 4.07 -17.77
C ARG A 116 -3.53 4.38 -19.19
N ALA A 117 -2.22 4.50 -19.37
CA ALA A 117 -1.63 4.80 -20.68
C ALA A 117 -1.92 3.69 -21.70
N SER A 118 -1.85 2.43 -21.26
CA SER A 118 -2.06 1.28 -22.13
C SER A 118 -3.53 1.09 -22.51
N VAL A 119 -4.45 1.26 -21.55
CA VAL A 119 -5.90 1.23 -21.80
C VAL A 119 -6.33 2.35 -22.76
N VAL A 120 -5.80 3.57 -22.61
CA VAL A 120 -6.10 4.68 -23.54
C VAL A 120 -5.60 4.37 -24.95
N ARG A 121 -4.43 3.74 -25.10
CA ARG A 121 -3.89 3.33 -26.40
C ARG A 121 -4.80 2.30 -27.08
N ASP A 122 -5.22 1.28 -26.35
CA ASP A 122 -6.07 0.21 -26.90
C ASP A 122 -7.46 0.72 -27.25
N LEU A 123 -8.06 1.58 -26.41
CA LEU A 123 -9.35 2.21 -26.69
C LEU A 123 -9.28 3.09 -27.95
N ARG A 124 -8.19 3.86 -28.11
CA ARG A 124 -8.00 4.71 -29.29
C ARG A 124 -7.91 3.87 -30.57
N LYS A 125 -7.21 2.73 -30.52
CA LYS A 125 -7.10 1.82 -31.68
C LYS A 125 -8.46 1.23 -32.05
N LEU A 126 -9.23 0.76 -31.08
CA LEU A 126 -10.57 0.21 -31.30
C LEU A 126 -11.56 1.24 -31.85
N LEU A 127 -11.52 2.47 -31.34
CA LEU A 127 -12.32 3.56 -31.87
C LEU A 127 -11.91 3.90 -33.32
N TYR A 128 -10.61 3.96 -33.61
CA TYR A 128 -10.10 4.25 -34.94
C TYR A 128 -10.55 3.21 -35.97
N ASP A 129 -10.37 1.92 -35.66
CA ASP A 129 -10.84 0.82 -36.54
C ASP A 129 -12.35 0.83 -36.74
N LYS A 130 -13.12 1.21 -35.70
CA LYS A 130 -14.58 1.31 -35.79
C LYS A 130 -15.01 2.46 -36.70
N VAL A 131 -14.36 3.62 -36.58
CA VAL A 131 -14.61 4.80 -37.42
C VAL A 131 -14.29 4.48 -38.88
N LEU A 132 -13.18 3.78 -39.16
CA LEU A 132 -12.80 3.39 -40.52
C LEU A 132 -13.76 2.39 -41.19
N ARG A 133 -14.45 1.55 -40.40
CA ARG A 133 -15.42 0.58 -40.92
C ARG A 133 -16.83 1.15 -41.12
N LEU A 134 -17.06 2.40 -40.73
CA LEU A 134 -18.37 3.02 -40.83
C LEU A 134 -18.62 3.54 -42.24
N GLN A 135 -19.84 3.35 -42.74
CA GLN A 135 -20.23 3.82 -44.08
C GLN A 135 -20.32 5.35 -44.13
N LEU A 136 -20.06 5.94 -45.31
CA LEU A 136 -20.11 7.40 -45.53
C LEU A 136 -21.45 8.03 -45.12
N SER A 137 -22.57 7.30 -45.22
CA SER A 137 -23.89 7.77 -44.78
C SER A 137 -23.94 8.13 -43.28
N PHE A 138 -23.20 7.43 -42.43
CA PHE A 138 -23.14 7.74 -41.00
C PHE A 138 -22.41 9.07 -40.72
N PHE A 139 -21.48 9.44 -41.58
CA PHE A 139 -20.75 10.71 -41.48
C PHE A 139 -21.51 11.90 -42.07
N SER A 140 -22.57 11.66 -42.84
CA SER A 140 -23.44 12.71 -43.39
C SER A 140 -24.28 13.39 -42.31
N ASP A 141 -24.66 12.66 -41.25
CA ASP A 141 -25.50 13.16 -40.15
C ASP A 141 -24.67 13.64 -38.95
N ALA A 142 -23.39 13.27 -38.88
CA ALA A 142 -22.49 13.66 -37.81
C ALA A 142 -21.80 15.01 -38.09
N ARG A 143 -22.19 16.07 -37.38
CA ARG A 143 -21.42 17.32 -37.36
C ARG A 143 -20.11 17.10 -36.61
N LYS A 144 -19.00 17.61 -37.15
CA LYS A 144 -17.69 17.62 -36.46
C LYS A 144 -17.80 18.46 -35.18
N GLY A 145 -17.79 17.82 -34.01
CA GLY A 145 -17.83 18.44 -32.69
C GLY A 145 -17.70 17.40 -31.60
#